data_AF-A0A9D5B9X1-F1
#
_entry.id   AF-A0A9D5B9X1-F1
#
_cell.length_a   1.000
_cell.length_b   1.000
_cell.length_c   1.000
_cell.angle_alpha   90.00
_cell.angle_beta   90.00
_cell.angle_gamma   90.00
#
_symmetry.space_group_name_H-M   'P 1'
#
loop_
_entity.id
_entity.type
_entity.pdbx_description
1 polymer ?
#
loop_
_entity_poly.entity_id
_entity_poly.type
_entity_poly.pdbx_seq_one_letter_code
_entity_poly.pdbx_strand_id
1 'polypeptide(L)'
;KVLQPCLNSGENCKICRQSLFIEDKIISSQSLNESQKEVVSSCVSMINCCHASTKLIWGPPGTGKTKTVACLLFSLLKLKTRTLTCAPTNTAILQVATRLHTLVLESLEYDTYGLGDIVLFGNGKRMKLDSYPGLGDIFLDYRVKNLMQCFAPFTGWKHTLESITQFLLDPQKQYFLEYDHKTLEEFVREKHNNVLSAYILSKRISQMTFEEYVQTVWKDIEDEYLSDEKEKIEKFMTLEQYVKKKFRQLSEKLKFLIQTLYTHM
;
A
#
# COMPACT_ATOMS: atom_id res chain seq x y z
N LYS A 1 -0.28 -37.40 23.31
CA LYS A 1 0.85 -37.03 24.18
C LYS A 1 0.77 -35.53 24.40
N VAL A 2 0.49 -35.13 25.64
CA VAL A 2 -0.34 -33.98 25.99
C VAL A 2 0.53 -32.83 26.51
N LEU A 3 0.26 -31.60 26.06
CA LEU A 3 0.68 -30.39 26.75
C LEU A 3 -0.21 -30.29 28.00
N GLN A 4 0.36 -30.42 29.19
CA GLN A 4 -0.41 -30.35 30.44
C GLN A 4 -0.10 -29.04 31.18
N PRO A 5 -1.12 -28.34 31.72
CA PRO A 5 -0.91 -27.28 32.69
C PRO A 5 -0.40 -27.90 34.01
N CYS A 6 0.69 -27.37 34.59
CA CYS A 6 1.14 -27.81 35.91
C CYS A 6 0.13 -27.38 37.00
N LEU A 7 -0.19 -28.34 37.86
CA LEU A 7 -1.05 -28.20 39.04
C LEU A 7 -0.37 -27.30 40.09
N ASN A 8 -1.18 -26.40 40.66
CA ASN A 8 -0.94 -25.48 41.78
C ASN A 8 -0.64 -23.99 41.47
N SER A 9 -0.52 -23.58 40.19
CA SER A 9 -0.53 -22.13 39.84
C SER A 9 -1.15 -21.81 38.46
N GLY A 10 -1.75 -22.80 37.79
CA GLY A 10 -2.21 -22.71 36.39
C GLY A 10 -3.70 -23.01 36.15
N GLU A 11 -4.57 -22.96 37.17
CA GLU A 11 -6.01 -23.12 36.96
C GLU A 11 -6.61 -21.86 36.32
N ASN A 12 -7.60 -22.05 35.44
CA ASN A 12 -8.40 -20.93 34.91
C ASN A 12 -9.09 -20.20 36.06
N CYS A 13 -9.08 -18.86 36.01
CA CYS A 13 -9.70 -18.05 37.04
C CYS A 13 -11.18 -18.39 37.16
N LYS A 14 -11.57 -18.95 38.31
CA LYS A 14 -12.97 -19.36 38.59
C LYS A 14 -13.90 -18.15 38.72
N ILE A 15 -13.35 -16.96 38.96
CA ILE A 15 -14.07 -15.71 39.19
C ILE A 15 -14.32 -14.95 37.87
N CYS A 16 -13.32 -14.88 36.99
CA CYS A 16 -13.37 -14.10 35.75
C CYS A 16 -13.85 -14.91 34.53
N ARG A 17 -14.46 -16.08 34.73
CA ARG A 17 -14.90 -16.97 33.64
C ARG A 17 -15.97 -16.28 32.79
N GLN A 18 -15.57 -15.67 31.69
CA GLN A 18 -16.45 -15.27 30.60
C GLN A 18 -16.11 -16.12 29.38
N SER A 19 -17.10 -16.83 28.86
CA SER A 19 -16.99 -17.54 27.59
C SER A 19 -17.01 -16.51 26.46
N LEU A 20 -15.84 -16.16 25.93
CA LEU A 20 -15.76 -15.42 24.69
C LEU A 20 -16.21 -16.38 23.58
N PHE A 21 -17.48 -16.34 23.17
CA PHE A 21 -18.02 -17.15 22.06
C PHE A 21 -17.26 -16.99 20.73
N ILE A 22 -16.45 -15.93 20.62
CA ILE A 22 -15.54 -15.66 19.50
C ILE A 22 -14.35 -16.64 19.49
N GLU A 23 -13.98 -17.21 20.65
CA GLU A 23 -12.87 -18.16 20.80
C GLU A 23 -13.07 -19.44 20.00
N ASP A 24 -14.22 -20.10 20.14
CA ASP A 24 -14.42 -21.45 19.61
C ASP A 24 -14.32 -21.50 18.09
N LYS A 25 -14.84 -20.48 17.40
CA LYS A 25 -14.78 -20.42 15.93
C LYS A 25 -13.36 -20.17 15.41
N ILE A 26 -12.59 -19.33 16.10
CA ILE A 26 -11.20 -18.97 15.74
C ILE A 26 -10.23 -20.12 16.07
N ILE A 27 -10.46 -20.83 17.18
CA ILE A 27 -9.62 -21.95 17.62
C ILE A 27 -9.95 -23.21 16.81
N SER A 28 -11.23 -23.43 16.48
CA SER A 28 -11.66 -24.61 15.71
C SER A 28 -11.20 -24.59 14.25
N SER A 29 -10.96 -23.40 13.67
CA SER A 29 -10.41 -23.29 12.32
C SER A 29 -8.94 -23.69 12.22
N GLN A 30 -8.28 -23.96 13.35
CA GLN A 30 -6.89 -24.35 13.41
C GLN A 30 -6.77 -25.87 13.59
N SER A 31 -5.85 -26.51 12.86
CA SER A 31 -5.58 -27.96 12.96
C SER A 31 -4.82 -28.34 14.24
N LEU A 32 -5.38 -27.99 15.40
CA LEU A 32 -4.86 -28.26 16.74
C LEU A 32 -5.47 -29.54 17.31
N ASN A 33 -4.69 -30.28 18.10
CA ASN A 33 -5.23 -31.37 18.92
C ASN A 33 -5.90 -30.81 20.19
N GLU A 34 -6.65 -31.65 20.90
CA GLU A 34 -7.45 -31.22 22.05
C GLU A 34 -6.64 -30.52 23.15
N SER A 35 -5.46 -31.07 23.49
CA SER A 35 -4.59 -30.44 24.48
C SER A 35 -4.07 -29.07 24.07
N GLN A 36 -3.83 -28.87 22.77
CA GLN A 36 -3.40 -27.58 22.24
C GLN A 36 -4.55 -26.57 22.22
N LYS A 37 -5.77 -27.01 21.86
CA LYS A 37 -6.98 -26.17 21.91
C LYS A 37 -7.27 -25.71 23.32
N GLU A 38 -7.20 -26.62 24.29
CA GLU A 38 -7.39 -26.31 25.71
C GLU A 38 -6.38 -25.26 26.17
N VAL A 39 -5.09 -25.41 25.83
CA VAL A 39 -4.07 -24.40 26.14
C VAL A 39 -4.40 -23.04 25.53
N VAL A 40 -4.81 -22.98 24.26
CA VAL A 40 -5.13 -21.71 23.59
C VAL A 40 -6.34 -21.04 24.25
N SER A 41 -7.48 -21.74 24.41
CA SER A 41 -8.68 -21.16 25.06
C SER A 41 -8.39 -20.76 26.51
N SER A 42 -7.65 -21.58 27.23
CA SER A 42 -7.17 -21.29 28.59
C SER A 42 -6.35 -19.99 28.65
N CYS A 43 -5.46 -19.74 27.70
CA CYS A 43 -4.72 -18.48 27.62
C CYS A 43 -5.60 -17.29 27.19
N VAL A 44 -6.51 -17.48 26.25
CA VAL A 44 -7.37 -16.40 25.73
C VAL A 44 -8.38 -15.92 26.77
N SER A 45 -8.99 -16.84 27.53
CA SER A 45 -9.89 -16.49 28.64
C SER A 45 -9.23 -15.68 29.76
N MET A 46 -7.89 -15.58 29.78
CA MET A 46 -7.15 -14.77 30.74
C MET A 46 -6.90 -13.32 30.31
N ILE A 47 -7.17 -12.92 29.07
CA ILE A 47 -6.88 -11.56 28.58
C ILE A 47 -7.49 -10.48 29.49
N ASN A 48 -8.70 -10.74 30.00
CA ASN A 48 -9.42 -9.82 30.89
C ASN A 48 -9.33 -10.19 32.38
N CYS A 49 -8.43 -11.11 32.75
CA CYS A 49 -8.29 -11.58 34.12
C CYS A 49 -7.20 -10.81 34.86
N CYS A 50 -7.57 -10.00 35.86
CA CYS A 50 -6.62 -9.30 36.73
C CYS A 50 -5.98 -10.20 37.80
N HIS A 51 -6.43 -11.45 37.96
CA HIS A 51 -6.01 -12.35 39.03
C HIS A 51 -4.88 -13.32 38.65
N ALA A 52 -4.55 -13.43 37.37
CA ALA A 52 -3.54 -14.38 36.90
C ALA A 52 -2.60 -13.69 35.92
N SER A 53 -1.33 -13.59 36.30
CA SER A 53 -0.31 -12.84 35.55
C SER A 53 0.59 -13.71 34.66
N THR A 54 0.63 -15.04 34.88
CA THR A 54 1.54 -15.94 34.16
C THR A 54 0.92 -17.32 33.91
N LYS A 55 1.18 -17.88 32.72
CA LYS A 55 0.90 -19.28 32.40
C LYS A 55 2.15 -19.98 31.86
N LEU A 56 2.39 -21.19 32.38
CA LEU A 56 3.44 -22.06 31.88
C LEU A 56 2.85 -23.06 30.89
N ILE A 57 3.34 -23.03 29.65
CA ILE A 57 3.03 -24.04 28.64
C ILE A 57 4.27 -24.92 28.49
N TRP A 58 4.12 -26.21 28.77
CA TRP A 58 5.22 -27.16 28.68
C TRP A 58 4.85 -28.39 27.84
N GLY A 59 5.84 -28.95 27.15
CA GLY A 59 5.68 -30.15 26.34
C GLY A 59 7.00 -30.76 25.87
N PRO A 60 7.08 -32.11 25.75
CA PRO A 60 8.22 -32.81 25.16
C PRO A 60 8.64 -32.30 23.76
N PRO A 61 9.84 -32.62 23.26
CA PRO A 61 10.22 -32.37 21.87
C PRO A 61 9.20 -32.93 20.88
N GLY A 62 8.93 -32.22 19.78
CA GLY A 62 7.97 -32.64 18.76
C GLY A 62 6.48 -32.44 19.09
N THR A 63 6.12 -31.89 20.26
CA THR A 63 4.71 -31.68 20.68
C THR A 63 4.01 -30.47 20.04
N GLY A 64 4.65 -29.82 19.06
CA GLY A 64 4.05 -28.70 18.34
C GLY A 64 3.95 -27.39 19.12
N LYS A 65 4.77 -27.18 20.17
CA LYS A 65 4.81 -25.93 20.96
C LYS A 65 4.77 -24.66 20.11
N THR A 66 5.62 -24.57 19.10
CA THR A 66 5.67 -23.41 18.18
C THR A 66 4.37 -23.23 17.40
N LYS A 67 3.71 -24.33 17.01
CA LYS A 67 2.39 -24.29 16.35
C LYS A 67 1.34 -23.74 17.32
N THR A 68 1.31 -24.26 18.56
CA THR A 68 0.39 -23.77 19.61
C THR A 68 0.60 -22.29 19.90
N VAL A 69 1.85 -21.82 19.99
CA VAL A 69 2.16 -20.39 20.21
C VAL A 69 1.68 -19.55 19.03
N ALA A 70 1.97 -19.93 17.78
CA ALA A 70 1.50 -19.18 16.62
C ALA A 70 -0.04 -19.09 16.55
N CYS A 71 -0.72 -20.19 16.87
CA CYS A 71 -2.16 -20.28 17.00
C CYS A 71 -2.73 -19.35 18.09
N LEU A 72 -2.10 -19.33 19.27
CA LEU A 72 -2.45 -18.41 20.35
C LEU A 72 -2.28 -16.95 19.91
N LEU A 73 -1.15 -16.61 19.28
CA LEU A 73 -0.90 -15.26 18.77
C LEU A 73 -1.94 -14.84 17.73
N PHE A 74 -2.35 -15.74 16.85
CA PHE A 74 -3.42 -15.48 15.90
C PHE A 74 -4.76 -15.20 16.60
N SER A 75 -5.12 -15.99 17.61
CA SER A 75 -6.33 -15.74 18.41
C SER A 75 -6.27 -14.37 19.11
N LEU A 76 -5.13 -14.03 19.72
CA LEU A 76 -4.92 -12.72 20.36
C LEU A 76 -5.02 -11.56 19.35
N LEU A 77 -4.48 -11.75 18.14
CA LEU A 77 -4.56 -10.78 17.06
C LEU A 77 -6.01 -10.53 16.62
N LYS A 78 -6.80 -11.60 16.41
CA LYS A 78 -8.23 -11.48 16.04
C LYS A 78 -9.06 -10.85 17.15
N LEU A 79 -8.63 -10.98 18.40
CA LEU A 79 -9.21 -10.30 19.56
C LEU A 79 -8.64 -8.89 19.79
N LYS A 80 -7.86 -8.35 18.83
CA LYS A 80 -7.24 -7.02 18.88
C LYS A 80 -6.40 -6.78 20.13
N THR A 81 -5.79 -7.84 20.67
CA THR A 81 -4.94 -7.78 21.85
C THR A 81 -3.49 -7.54 21.44
N ARG A 82 -2.92 -6.41 21.88
CA ARG A 82 -1.51 -6.07 21.64
C ARG A 82 -0.62 -7.09 22.36
N THR A 83 0.16 -7.85 21.60
CA THR A 83 0.94 -8.97 22.12
C THR A 83 2.41 -8.82 21.72
N LEU A 84 3.31 -8.89 22.71
CA LEU A 84 4.75 -8.98 22.48
C LEU A 84 5.20 -10.44 22.57
N THR A 85 5.86 -10.93 21.51
CA THR A 85 6.45 -12.28 21.50
C THR A 85 7.97 -12.17 21.47
N CYS A 86 8.63 -12.91 22.36
CA CYS A 86 10.08 -12.98 22.41
C CYS A 86 10.54 -14.45 22.35
N ALA A 87 11.73 -14.68 21.80
CA ALA A 87 12.38 -15.98 21.82
C ALA A 87 13.91 -15.80 22.01
N PRO A 88 14.61 -16.79 22.58
CA PRO A 88 16.06 -16.68 22.82
C PRO A 88 16.93 -16.62 21.55
N THR A 89 16.41 -17.05 20.40
CA THR A 89 17.16 -17.10 19.13
C THR A 89 16.38 -16.51 17.96
N ASN A 90 17.10 -15.95 16.98
CA ASN A 90 16.51 -15.45 15.74
C ASN A 90 15.72 -16.54 15.00
N THR A 91 16.24 -17.76 14.93
CA THR A 91 15.55 -18.88 14.27
C THR A 91 14.22 -19.21 14.94
N ALA A 92 14.16 -19.17 16.28
CA ALA A 92 12.92 -19.44 17.00
C ALA A 92 11.86 -18.35 16.74
N ILE A 93 12.23 -17.07 16.75
CA ILE A 93 11.28 -15.99 16.46
C ILE A 93 10.81 -16.04 14.99
N LEU A 94 11.70 -16.32 14.04
CA LEU A 94 11.34 -16.45 12.62
C LEU A 94 10.39 -17.63 12.38
N GLN A 95 10.61 -18.76 13.04
CA GLN A 95 9.72 -19.92 12.97
C GLN A 95 8.31 -19.65 13.53
N VAL A 96 8.20 -18.80 14.55
CA VAL A 96 6.90 -18.35 15.07
C VAL A 96 6.27 -17.35 14.10
N ALA A 97 7.04 -16.36 13.65
CA ALA A 97 6.59 -15.33 12.71
C ALA A 97 6.08 -15.92 11.41
N THR A 98 6.78 -16.89 10.80
CA THR A 98 6.33 -17.55 9.56
C THR A 98 5.00 -18.27 9.77
N ARG A 99 4.84 -18.99 10.88
CA ARG A 99 3.58 -19.71 11.17
C ARG A 99 2.44 -18.74 11.41
N LEU A 100 2.66 -17.68 12.18
CA LEU A 100 1.65 -16.64 12.41
C LEU A 100 1.28 -15.94 11.10
N HIS A 101 2.27 -15.55 10.29
CA HIS A 101 2.06 -14.94 8.98
C HIS A 101 1.18 -15.82 8.08
N THR A 102 1.49 -17.12 7.97
CA THR A 102 0.66 -18.07 7.20
C THR A 102 -0.77 -18.13 7.71
N LEU A 103 -0.97 -18.25 9.04
CA LEU A 103 -2.32 -18.28 9.63
C LEU A 103 -3.10 -16.99 9.35
N VAL A 104 -2.42 -15.84 9.38
CA VAL A 104 -3.06 -14.56 9.08
C VAL A 104 -3.43 -14.51 7.61
N LEU A 105 -2.48 -14.76 6.71
CA LEU A 105 -2.68 -14.73 5.27
C LEU A 105 -3.81 -15.66 4.80
N GLU A 106 -3.87 -16.90 5.32
CA GLU A 106 -4.94 -17.86 5.03
C GLU A 106 -6.32 -17.41 5.54
N SER A 107 -6.36 -16.47 6.49
CA SER A 107 -7.59 -15.91 7.05
C SER A 107 -8.03 -14.59 6.44
N LEU A 108 -7.24 -14.00 5.54
CA LEU A 108 -7.54 -12.70 4.93
C LEU A 108 -8.56 -12.86 3.80
N GLU A 109 -9.51 -11.94 3.74
CA GLU A 109 -10.46 -11.84 2.64
C GLU A 109 -9.83 -11.16 1.40
N TYR A 110 -8.83 -10.30 1.62
CA TYR A 110 -8.24 -9.44 0.59
C TYR A 110 -6.71 -9.47 0.65
N ASP A 111 -6.10 -10.19 -0.29
CA ASP A 111 -4.64 -10.31 -0.49
C ASP A 111 -3.84 -10.24 0.83
N THR A 112 -3.10 -9.15 1.06
CA THR A 112 -2.24 -8.93 2.23
C THR A 112 -2.81 -7.91 3.23
N TYR A 113 -4.07 -7.50 3.08
CA TYR A 113 -4.75 -6.55 3.98
C TYR A 113 -4.79 -7.06 5.42
N GLY A 114 -4.18 -6.32 6.35
CA GLY A 114 -4.11 -6.70 7.76
C GLY A 114 -2.78 -7.35 8.19
N LEU A 115 -1.84 -7.59 7.27
CA LEU A 115 -0.46 -7.93 7.65
C LEU A 115 0.22 -6.78 8.41
N GLY A 116 -0.23 -5.53 8.21
CA GLY A 116 0.24 -4.33 8.90
C GLY A 116 0.04 -4.35 10.42
N ASP A 117 -0.82 -5.23 10.94
CA ASP A 117 -1.01 -5.43 12.38
C ASP A 117 0.11 -6.26 13.02
N ILE A 118 0.98 -6.88 12.22
CA ILE A 118 2.10 -7.70 12.67
C ILE A 118 3.41 -6.96 12.40
N VAL A 119 4.28 -6.89 13.41
CA VAL A 119 5.61 -6.32 13.27
C VAL A 119 6.66 -7.32 13.75
N LEU A 120 7.54 -7.72 12.83
CA LEU A 120 8.80 -8.39 13.13
C LEU A 120 9.90 -7.34 13.25
N PHE A 121 10.55 -7.29 14.40
CA PHE A 121 11.59 -6.32 14.71
C PHE A 121 12.91 -7.02 15.03
N GLY A 122 14.01 -6.49 14.48
CA GLY A 122 15.36 -6.95 14.77
C GLY A 122 16.37 -6.62 13.68
N ASN A 123 17.58 -7.18 13.79
CA ASN A 123 18.64 -6.91 12.82
C ASN A 123 18.47 -7.76 11.55
N GLY A 124 18.10 -7.13 10.43
CA GLY A 124 17.87 -7.82 9.15
C GLY A 124 19.05 -8.69 8.67
N LYS A 125 20.29 -8.21 8.83
CA LYS A 125 21.50 -8.95 8.44
C LYS A 125 21.67 -10.26 9.23
N ARG A 126 21.28 -10.27 10.51
CA ARG A 126 21.38 -11.45 11.39
C ARG A 126 20.15 -12.36 11.32
N MET A 127 19.02 -11.87 10.82
CA MET A 127 17.79 -12.64 10.70
C MET A 127 17.70 -13.45 9.40
N LYS A 128 18.51 -13.14 8.37
CA LYS A 128 18.55 -13.91 7.10
C LYS A 128 17.15 -14.10 6.49
N LEU A 129 16.40 -13.00 6.37
CA LEU A 129 14.99 -12.99 5.93
C LEU A 129 14.79 -13.62 4.53
N ASP A 130 15.82 -13.62 3.69
CA ASP A 130 15.78 -14.24 2.36
C ASP A 130 15.46 -15.74 2.40
N SER A 131 15.69 -16.41 3.54
CA SER A 131 15.32 -17.82 3.76
C SER A 131 13.86 -18.03 4.21
N TYR A 132 13.11 -16.95 4.41
CA TYR A 132 11.75 -16.98 4.96
C TYR A 132 10.81 -16.09 4.10
N PRO A 133 10.26 -16.63 3.00
CA PRO A 133 9.40 -15.87 2.10
C PRO A 133 8.17 -15.33 2.84
N GLY A 134 7.74 -14.11 2.47
CA GLY A 134 6.62 -13.40 3.10
C GLY A 134 6.97 -12.62 4.37
N LEU A 135 8.03 -12.97 5.09
CA LEU A 135 8.41 -12.22 6.30
C LEU A 135 8.88 -10.78 6.03
N GLY A 136 9.21 -10.47 4.77
CA GLY A 136 9.52 -9.11 4.35
C GLY A 136 8.35 -8.14 4.56
N ASP A 137 7.10 -8.61 4.41
CA ASP A 137 5.92 -7.75 4.47
C ASP A 137 5.61 -7.28 5.91
N ILE A 138 6.05 -8.06 6.89
CA ILE A 138 5.87 -7.77 8.32
C ILE A 138 7.15 -7.26 8.99
N PHE A 139 8.28 -7.19 8.29
CA PHE A 139 9.54 -6.72 8.86
C PHE A 139 9.59 -5.19 8.94
N LEU A 140 9.91 -4.66 10.12
CA LEU A 140 9.79 -3.22 10.39
C LEU A 140 10.56 -2.34 9.40
N ASP A 141 11.83 -2.64 9.13
CA ASP A 141 12.65 -1.77 8.28
C ASP A 141 12.13 -1.74 6.83
N TYR A 142 11.61 -2.87 6.34
CA TYR A 142 11.01 -2.95 5.01
C TYR A 142 9.67 -2.22 4.96
N ARG A 143 8.83 -2.38 5.99
CA ARG A 143 7.59 -1.62 6.17
C ARG A 143 7.85 -0.11 6.11
N VAL A 144 8.83 0.38 6.88
CA VAL A 144 9.19 1.80 6.89
C VAL A 144 9.66 2.26 5.50
N LYS A 145 10.57 1.52 4.87
CA LYS A 145 11.07 1.84 3.52
C LYS A 145 9.95 1.90 2.47
N ASN A 146 8.99 0.99 2.56
CA ASN A 146 7.87 0.90 1.64
C ASN A 146 6.88 2.05 1.86
N LEU A 147 6.50 2.32 3.12
CA LEU A 147 5.63 3.45 3.45
C LEU A 147 6.26 4.82 3.13
N MET A 148 7.58 4.97 3.28
CA MET A 148 8.29 6.19 2.87
C MET A 148 8.13 6.49 1.38
N GLN A 149 8.07 5.47 0.51
CA GLN A 149 7.79 5.67 -0.91
C GLN A 149 6.34 6.10 -1.13
N CYS A 150 5.39 5.55 -0.37
CA CYS A 150 3.99 5.96 -0.41
C CYS A 150 3.76 7.40 0.04
N PHE A 151 4.56 7.90 0.98
CA PHE A 151 4.43 9.26 1.51
C PHE A 151 5.39 10.28 0.86
N ALA A 152 6.14 9.86 -0.15
CA ALA A 152 7.06 10.76 -0.87
C ALA A 152 6.28 11.93 -1.52
N PRO A 153 6.67 13.20 -1.31
CA PRO A 153 5.88 14.35 -1.76
C PRO A 153 5.61 14.43 -3.26
N PHE A 154 6.56 13.99 -4.10
CA PHE A 154 6.49 14.12 -5.56
C PHE A 154 6.27 12.79 -6.29
N THR A 155 6.33 11.67 -5.57
CA THR A 155 6.22 10.35 -6.17
C THR A 155 5.26 9.42 -5.45
N GLY A 156 4.81 9.79 -4.25
CA GLY A 156 3.93 8.98 -3.41
C GLY A 156 2.46 9.04 -3.82
N TRP A 157 1.62 8.54 -2.91
CA TRP A 157 0.18 8.38 -3.03
C TRP A 157 -0.52 9.67 -3.42
N LYS A 158 -0.34 10.73 -2.64
CA LYS A 158 -1.02 12.02 -2.84
C LYS A 158 -0.71 12.59 -4.22
N HIS A 159 0.57 12.71 -4.57
CA HIS A 159 0.99 13.23 -5.87
C HIS A 159 0.49 12.37 -7.03
N THR A 160 0.56 11.04 -6.90
CA THR A 160 0.13 10.13 -7.98
C THR A 160 -1.39 10.20 -8.18
N LEU A 161 -2.16 10.32 -7.10
CA LEU A 161 -3.59 10.59 -7.17
C LEU A 161 -3.90 11.94 -7.83
N GLU A 162 -3.22 13.01 -7.42
CA GLU A 162 -3.41 14.33 -8.04
C GLU A 162 -3.06 14.29 -9.54
N SER A 163 -1.98 13.59 -9.90
CA SER A 163 -1.55 13.43 -11.30
C SER A 163 -2.58 12.68 -12.13
N ILE A 164 -3.13 11.56 -11.63
CA ILE A 164 -4.14 10.80 -12.37
C ILE A 164 -5.47 11.57 -12.44
N THR A 165 -5.86 12.30 -11.40
CA THR A 165 -7.03 13.15 -11.44
C THR A 165 -6.87 14.26 -12.47
N GLN A 166 -5.75 14.99 -12.48
CA GLN A 166 -5.49 16.04 -13.46
C GLN A 166 -5.46 15.49 -14.89
N PHE A 167 -4.84 14.31 -15.09
CA PHE A 167 -4.82 13.63 -16.38
C PHE A 167 -6.20 13.20 -16.85
N LEU A 168 -7.06 12.68 -15.97
CA LEU A 168 -8.43 12.26 -16.33
C LEU A 168 -9.37 13.45 -16.56
N LEU A 169 -9.14 14.59 -15.89
CA LEU A 169 -9.92 15.81 -16.07
C LEU A 169 -9.67 16.44 -17.44
N ASP A 170 -8.41 16.56 -17.85
CA ASP A 170 -8.05 17.16 -19.14
C ASP A 170 -6.78 16.51 -19.72
N PRO A 171 -6.92 15.35 -20.38
CA PRO A 171 -5.79 14.64 -20.98
C PRO A 171 -5.11 15.43 -22.09
N GLN A 172 -5.88 16.28 -22.81
CA GLN A 172 -5.39 17.07 -23.93
C GLN A 172 -4.49 18.22 -23.44
N LYS A 173 -4.89 18.93 -22.38
CA LYS A 173 -4.03 19.92 -21.73
C LYS A 173 -2.75 19.30 -21.18
N GLN A 174 -2.82 18.12 -20.54
CA GLN A 174 -1.62 17.44 -20.04
C GLN A 174 -0.68 17.02 -21.18
N TYR A 175 -1.24 16.53 -22.29
CA TYR A 175 -0.47 16.24 -23.51
C TYR A 175 0.27 17.48 -24.02
N PHE A 176 -0.44 18.59 -24.16
CA PHE A 176 0.13 19.85 -24.64
C PHE A 176 1.19 20.42 -23.69
N LEU A 177 1.00 20.32 -22.37
CA LEU A 177 1.99 20.73 -21.37
C LEU A 177 3.27 19.89 -21.42
N GLU A 178 3.17 18.59 -21.71
CA GLU A 178 4.33 17.69 -21.74
C GLU A 178 5.15 17.80 -23.03
N TYR A 179 4.51 18.19 -24.13
CA TYR A 179 5.15 18.30 -25.45
C TYR A 179 5.40 19.75 -25.90
N ASP A 180 5.32 20.73 -24.98
CA ASP A 180 5.54 22.16 -25.24
C ASP A 180 4.74 22.66 -26.45
N HIS A 181 3.46 22.27 -26.51
CA HIS A 181 2.55 22.77 -27.53
C HIS A 181 2.27 24.25 -27.22
N LYS A 182 2.68 25.12 -28.14
CA LYS A 182 2.49 26.56 -28.04
C LYS A 182 1.20 26.91 -28.75
N THR A 183 0.35 27.68 -28.10
CA THR A 183 -0.81 28.30 -28.74
C THR A 183 -0.39 29.19 -29.91
N LEU A 184 -1.29 29.44 -30.86
CA LEU A 184 -1.04 30.39 -31.96
C LEU A 184 -0.59 31.77 -31.43
N GLU A 185 -1.18 32.22 -30.32
CA GLU A 185 -0.80 33.47 -29.66
C GLU A 185 0.63 33.44 -29.08
N GLU A 186 1.03 32.34 -28.44
CA GLU A 186 2.41 32.15 -27.97
C GLU A 186 3.42 32.13 -29.12
N PHE A 187 3.10 31.41 -30.20
CA PHE A 187 3.92 31.34 -31.40
C PHE A 187 4.11 32.73 -32.04
N VAL A 188 3.02 33.47 -32.25
CA VAL A 188 3.06 34.82 -32.82
C VAL A 188 3.79 35.78 -31.89
N ARG A 189 3.60 35.70 -30.58
CA ARG A 189 4.30 36.56 -29.63
C ARG A 189 5.82 36.35 -29.66
N GLU A 190 6.28 35.11 -29.84
CA GLU A 190 7.71 34.79 -29.90
C GLU A 190 8.35 35.15 -31.24
N LYS A 191 7.71 34.79 -32.36
CA LYS A 191 8.31 34.94 -33.70
C LYS A 191 7.87 36.20 -34.45
N HIS A 192 6.67 36.72 -34.16
CA HIS A 192 5.97 37.74 -34.94
C HIS A 192 5.30 38.82 -34.06
N ASN A 193 6.02 39.35 -33.06
CA ASN A 193 5.46 40.27 -32.04
C ASN A 193 4.81 41.56 -32.61
N ASN A 194 5.23 41.98 -33.80
CA ASN A 194 4.61 43.08 -34.54
C ASN A 194 3.13 42.82 -34.87
N VAL A 195 2.74 41.57 -35.09
CA VAL A 195 1.36 41.17 -35.39
C VAL A 195 0.46 41.32 -34.17
N LEU A 196 0.97 41.02 -32.97
CA LEU A 196 0.25 41.24 -31.72
C LEU A 196 -0.05 42.73 -31.51
N SER A 197 0.93 43.59 -31.83
CA SER A 197 0.76 45.05 -31.78
C SER A 197 -0.28 45.55 -32.79
N ALA A 198 -0.29 44.98 -34.01
CA ALA A 198 -1.27 45.29 -35.04
C ALA A 198 -2.70 44.83 -34.66
N TYR A 199 -2.83 43.66 -34.03
CA TYR A 199 -4.11 43.16 -33.51
C TYR A 199 -4.70 44.08 -32.44
N ILE A 200 -3.90 44.56 -31.49
CA ILE A 200 -4.39 45.46 -30.44
C ILE A 200 -4.97 46.76 -31.03
N LEU A 201 -4.37 47.26 -32.11
CA LEU A 201 -4.88 48.43 -32.84
C LEU A 201 -6.16 48.09 -33.63
N SER A 202 -6.20 46.93 -34.30
CA SER A 202 -7.36 46.51 -35.11
C SER A 202 -8.58 46.16 -34.25
N LYS A 203 -8.38 45.69 -33.02
CA LYS A 203 -9.43 45.36 -32.04
C LYS A 203 -10.31 46.56 -31.64
N ARG A 204 -9.85 47.80 -31.90
CA ARG A 204 -10.66 49.01 -31.72
C ARG A 204 -11.74 49.18 -32.81
N ILE A 205 -11.60 48.46 -33.92
CA ILE A 205 -12.43 48.59 -35.12
C ILE A 205 -13.14 47.27 -35.44
N SER A 206 -12.51 46.13 -35.15
CA SER A 206 -13.02 44.77 -35.34
C SER A 206 -13.22 44.06 -34.01
N GLN A 207 -14.31 43.29 -33.86
CA GLN A 207 -14.58 42.43 -32.69
C GLN A 207 -13.98 41.02 -32.79
N MET A 208 -13.17 40.75 -33.82
CA MET A 208 -12.57 39.42 -34.03
C MET A 208 -11.69 38.96 -32.87
N THR A 209 -11.68 37.65 -32.61
CA THR A 209 -10.70 37.05 -31.70
C THR A 209 -9.29 37.17 -32.27
N PHE A 210 -8.28 36.94 -31.44
CA PHE A 210 -6.90 36.97 -31.90
C PHE A 210 -6.66 35.89 -32.97
N GLU A 211 -7.20 34.69 -32.76
CA GLU A 211 -7.12 33.62 -33.75
C GLU A 211 -7.77 34.06 -35.06
N GLU A 212 -9.04 34.50 -35.04
CA GLU A 212 -9.75 34.92 -36.25
C GLU A 212 -9.01 36.03 -37.02
N TYR A 213 -8.40 36.98 -36.32
CA TYR A 213 -7.60 38.04 -36.95
C TYR A 213 -6.37 37.49 -37.66
N VAL A 214 -5.61 36.59 -37.01
CA VAL A 214 -4.42 35.97 -37.63
C VAL A 214 -4.83 35.13 -38.84
N GLN A 215 -5.89 34.33 -38.71
CA GLN A 215 -6.37 33.44 -39.77
C GLN A 215 -6.90 34.20 -41.00
N THR A 216 -7.45 35.40 -40.80
CA THR A 216 -8.03 36.19 -41.90
C THR A 216 -7.07 37.17 -42.53
N VAL A 217 -6.23 37.83 -41.73
CA VAL A 217 -5.35 38.92 -42.18
C VAL A 217 -3.91 38.44 -42.43
N TRP A 218 -3.46 37.41 -41.72
CA TRP A 218 -2.08 36.94 -41.70
C TRP A 218 -1.97 35.45 -42.01
N LYS A 219 -2.61 35.00 -43.10
CA LYS A 219 -2.64 33.58 -43.51
C LYS A 219 -1.26 32.94 -43.60
N ASP A 220 -0.26 33.67 -44.10
CA ASP A 220 1.11 33.14 -44.21
C ASP A 220 1.69 32.73 -42.84
N ILE A 221 1.30 33.44 -41.77
CA ILE A 221 1.74 33.15 -40.39
C ILE A 221 0.93 31.99 -39.80
N GLU A 222 -0.36 31.88 -40.14
CA GLU A 222 -1.15 30.69 -39.79
C GLU A 222 -0.56 29.43 -40.46
N ASP A 223 -0.20 29.50 -41.75
CA ASP A 223 0.40 28.40 -42.49
C ASP A 223 1.79 28.01 -41.95
N GLU A 224 2.58 29.00 -41.52
CA GLU A 224 3.86 28.78 -40.82
C GLU A 224 3.65 28.07 -39.47
N TYR A 225 2.69 28.54 -38.66
CA TYR A 225 2.32 27.90 -37.39
C TYR A 225 1.85 26.46 -37.59
N LEU A 226 0.96 26.21 -38.56
CA LEU A 226 0.44 24.87 -38.87
C LEU A 226 1.54 23.93 -39.35
N SER A 227 2.55 24.45 -40.05
CA SER A 227 3.71 23.68 -40.50
C SER A 227 4.66 23.33 -39.34
N ASP A 228 4.94 24.27 -38.42
CA ASP A 228 5.74 24.07 -37.19
C ASP A 228 5.05 23.04 -36.25
N GLU A 229 3.73 23.17 -36.09
CA GLU A 229 2.86 22.21 -35.40
C GLU A 229 2.96 20.81 -36.03
N LYS A 230 2.83 20.71 -37.35
CA LYS A 230 2.83 19.43 -38.05
C LYS A 230 4.18 18.71 -37.94
N GLU A 231 5.29 19.42 -38.06
CA GLU A 231 6.63 18.84 -37.89
C GLU A 231 6.88 18.36 -36.46
N LYS A 232 6.37 19.10 -35.46
CA LYS A 232 6.38 18.69 -34.05
C LYS A 232 5.52 17.45 -33.83
N ILE A 233 4.29 17.45 -34.32
CA ILE A 233 3.36 16.31 -34.20
C ILE A 233 3.91 15.05 -34.85
N GLU A 234 4.59 15.15 -36.00
CA GLU A 234 5.25 13.99 -36.64
C GLU A 234 6.40 13.41 -35.79
N LYS A 235 7.05 14.23 -34.95
CA LYS A 235 8.06 13.78 -33.97
C LYS A 235 7.44 13.28 -32.67
N PHE A 236 6.21 13.68 -32.35
CA PHE A 236 5.54 13.36 -31.10
C PHE A 236 4.62 12.15 -31.20
N MET A 237 4.39 11.53 -30.05
CA MET A 237 3.42 10.46 -29.89
C MET A 237 2.01 11.04 -30.07
N THR A 238 1.09 10.36 -30.78
CA THR A 238 -0.28 10.90 -30.93
C THR A 238 -0.97 11.06 -29.57
N LEU A 239 -1.97 11.94 -29.45
CA LEU A 239 -2.75 12.10 -28.21
C LEU A 239 -3.28 10.77 -27.69
N GLU A 240 -3.80 9.91 -28.57
CA GLU A 240 -4.29 8.58 -28.21
C GLU A 240 -3.17 7.70 -27.61
N GLN A 241 -2.01 7.66 -28.26
CA GLN A 241 -0.86 6.89 -27.80
C GLN A 241 -0.34 7.43 -26.46
N TYR A 242 -0.29 8.75 -26.30
CA TYR A 242 0.07 9.42 -25.06
C TYR A 242 -0.89 9.03 -23.93
N VAL A 243 -2.20 9.14 -24.17
CA VAL A 243 -3.23 8.80 -23.19
C VAL A 243 -3.08 7.35 -22.74
N LYS A 244 -2.94 6.41 -23.68
CA LYS A 244 -2.73 4.98 -23.37
C LYS A 244 -1.47 4.75 -22.54
N LYS A 245 -0.35 5.42 -22.90
CA LYS A 245 0.93 5.29 -22.20
C LYS A 245 0.85 5.87 -20.78
N LYS A 246 0.36 7.10 -20.63
CA LYS A 246 0.27 7.79 -19.34
C LYS A 246 -0.70 7.13 -18.40
N PHE A 247 -1.88 6.75 -18.89
CA PHE A 247 -2.85 6.03 -18.08
C PHE A 247 -2.25 4.72 -17.53
N ARG A 248 -1.54 3.95 -18.36
CA ARG A 248 -0.86 2.72 -17.92
C ARG A 248 0.16 3.01 -16.83
N GLN A 249 1.05 3.98 -17.04
CA GLN A 249 2.10 4.34 -16.08
C GLN A 249 1.52 4.78 -14.73
N LEU A 250 0.51 5.66 -14.76
CA LEU A 250 -0.16 6.15 -13.55
C LEU A 250 -0.93 5.03 -12.84
N SER A 251 -1.59 4.15 -13.60
CA SER A 251 -2.34 3.01 -13.05
C SER A 251 -1.43 1.98 -12.39
N GLU A 252 -0.31 1.62 -13.01
CA GLU A 252 0.67 0.68 -12.45
C GLU A 252 1.26 1.24 -11.14
N LYS A 253 1.61 2.54 -11.16
CA LYS A 253 2.12 3.22 -9.97
C LYS A 253 1.08 3.29 -8.85
N LEU A 254 -0.17 3.62 -9.19
CA LEU A 254 -1.26 3.66 -8.22
C LEU A 254 -1.52 2.28 -7.63
N LYS A 255 -1.53 1.22 -8.45
CA LYS A 255 -1.69 -0.16 -8.00
C LYS A 255 -0.61 -0.56 -6.99
N PHE A 256 0.66 -0.26 -7.30
CA PHE A 256 1.77 -0.49 -6.37
C PHE A 256 1.58 0.26 -5.04
N LEU A 257 1.20 1.53 -5.10
CA LEU A 257 0.99 2.37 -3.90
C LEU A 257 -0.17 1.87 -3.04
N ILE A 258 -1.30 1.49 -3.65
CA ILE A 258 -2.46 0.93 -2.95
C ILE A 258 -2.07 -0.36 -2.25
N GLN A 259 -1.41 -1.27 -2.98
CA GLN A 259 -0.96 -2.55 -2.42
C GLN A 259 -0.06 -2.32 -1.22
N THR A 260 0.97 -1.50 -1.40
CA THR A 260 1.90 -1.16 -0.33
C THR A 260 1.19 -0.56 0.89
N LEU A 261 0.25 0.37 0.68
CA LEU A 261 -0.48 1.01 1.77
C LEU A 261 -1.33 0.02 2.56
N TYR A 262 -2.10 -0.85 1.91
CA TYR A 262 -2.98 -1.76 2.64
C TYR A 262 -2.25 -2.96 3.24
N THR A 263 -1.11 -3.37 2.68
CA THR A 263 -0.24 -4.38 3.29
C THR A 263 0.37 -3.87 4.60
N HIS A 264 0.72 -2.58 4.65
CA HIS A 264 1.60 -2.03 5.68
C HIS A 264 0.96 -0.97 6.61
N MET A 265 -0.28 -0.53 6.39
CA MET A 265 -1.01 0.33 7.34
C MET A 265 -2.00 -0.50 8.13
#